data_AF-A0A537UKN8-F1
#
_entry.id   AF-A0A537UKN8-F1
#
_cell.length_a   1.000
_cell.length_b   1.000
_cell.length_c   1.000
_cell.angle_alpha   90.00
_cell.angle_beta   90.00
_cell.angle_gamma   90.00
#
_symmetry.space_group_name_H-M   'P 1'
#
loop_
_entity.id
_entity.type
_entity.pdbx_description
1 polymer ?
#
loop_
_entity_poly.entity_id
_entity_poly.type
_entity_poly.pdbx_seq_one_letter_code
_entity_poly.pdbx_strand_id
1 'polypeptide(L)'
;MGIRIGLDAKERIKADPRELAVTYYTGEKAPCPCIADGVMLATNASPGQGTLVIAPEKAPAGLLAVVVVRDRKTGEGLRYTVADAWLPKVLEWSKTSDPAGRFDAAMKAEGLFEVTPAPAP
;
A
#
# COMPACT_ATOMS: atom_id res chain seq x y z
N MET A 1 0.75 -5.72 -5.26
CA MET A 1 0.90 -4.27 -5.02
C MET A 1 1.08 -3.98 -3.52
N GLY A 2 0.06 -4.21 -2.68
CA GLY A 2 0.15 -3.91 -1.24
C GLY A 2 1.32 -4.59 -0.51
N ILE A 3 1.61 -5.85 -0.83
CA ILE A 3 2.75 -6.57 -0.24
C ILE A 3 4.06 -5.81 -0.49
N ARG A 4 4.31 -5.36 -1.73
CA ARG A 4 5.51 -4.61 -2.10
C ARG A 4 5.62 -3.29 -1.33
N ILE A 5 4.50 -2.56 -1.21
CA ILE A 5 4.44 -1.31 -0.43
C ILE A 5 4.82 -1.59 1.03
N GLY A 6 4.23 -2.61 1.65
CA GLY A 6 4.52 -2.94 3.05
C GLY A 6 5.96 -3.41 3.29
N LEU A 7 6.54 -4.17 2.36
CA LEU A 7 7.94 -4.59 2.43
C LEU A 7 8.90 -3.40 2.30
N ASP A 8 8.67 -2.53 1.32
CA ASP A 8 9.46 -1.30 1.12
C ASP A 8 9.39 -0.39 2.35
N ALA A 9 8.20 -0.22 2.94
CA ALA A 9 8.03 0.59 4.16
C ALA A 9 8.82 0.02 5.35
N LYS A 10 8.77 -1.30 5.57
CA LYS A 10 9.54 -1.95 6.63
C LYS A 10 11.04 -1.76 6.46
N GLU A 11 11.53 -1.90 5.23
CA GLU A 11 12.95 -1.74 4.93
C GLU A 11 13.44 -0.31 5.16
N ARG A 12 12.66 0.68 4.73
CA ARG A 12 13.05 2.10 4.85
C ARG A 12 12.93 2.64 6.27
N ILE A 13 11.84 2.32 6.97
CA ILE A 13 11.56 2.80 8.34
C ILE A 13 12.39 2.02 9.37
N LYS A 14 12.84 0.80 9.04
CA LYS A 14 13.57 -0.11 9.94
C LYS A 14 12.81 -0.42 11.23
N ALA A 15 11.49 -0.47 11.15
CA ALA A 15 10.62 -0.78 12.27
C ALA A 15 10.62 -2.28 12.61
N ASP A 16 10.54 -2.58 13.90
CA ASP A 16 10.34 -3.96 14.38
C ASP A 16 8.93 -4.46 14.05
N PRO A 17 8.68 -5.79 14.11
CA PRO A 17 7.35 -6.34 13.89
C PRO A 17 6.29 -5.68 14.79
N ARG A 18 5.14 -5.30 14.21
CA ARG A 18 3.98 -4.67 14.88
C ARG A 18 4.18 -3.23 15.35
N GLU A 19 5.28 -2.59 14.97
CA GLU A 19 5.56 -1.19 15.30
C GLU A 19 5.05 -0.22 14.24
N LEU A 20 4.55 -0.73 13.12
CA LEU A 20 3.97 0.08 12.07
C LEU A 20 2.47 0.32 12.29
N ALA A 21 2.06 1.57 12.14
CA ALA A 21 0.69 1.99 11.93
C ALA A 21 0.47 2.30 10.44
N VAL A 22 -0.66 1.89 9.90
CA VAL A 22 -1.03 2.03 8.50
C VAL A 22 -2.39 2.71 8.40
N THR A 23 -2.45 3.78 7.62
CA THR A 23 -3.69 4.42 7.19
C THR A 23 -3.84 4.23 5.69
N TYR A 24 -4.95 3.62 5.27
CA TYR A 24 -5.24 3.35 3.87
C TYR A 24 -6.39 4.24 3.39
N TYR A 25 -6.16 4.98 2.31
CA TYR A 25 -7.16 5.79 1.64
C TYR A 25 -7.54 5.10 0.34
N THR A 26 -8.84 4.81 0.19
CA THR A 26 -9.37 4.13 -0.99
C THR A 26 -9.54 5.12 -2.14
N GLY A 27 -9.01 4.82 -3.32
CA GLY A 27 -9.26 5.58 -4.54
C GLY A 27 -10.70 5.46 -5.01
N GLU A 28 -11.22 6.51 -5.66
CA GLU A 28 -12.62 6.55 -6.12
C GLU A 28 -12.94 5.44 -7.13
N LYS A 29 -11.97 5.14 -8.01
CA LYS A 29 -12.11 4.12 -9.07
C LYS A 29 -11.55 2.76 -8.66
N ALA A 30 -11.15 2.58 -7.40
CA ALA A 30 -10.54 1.33 -6.95
C ALA A 30 -11.61 0.21 -6.94
N PRO A 31 -11.46 -0.86 -7.73
CA PRO A 31 -12.49 -1.90 -7.86
C PRO A 31 -12.60 -2.79 -6.61
N CYS A 32 -11.51 -2.94 -5.85
CA CYS A 32 -11.47 -3.62 -4.55
C CYS A 32 -10.33 -3.02 -3.71
N PRO A 33 -10.44 -3.04 -2.36
CA PRO A 33 -9.38 -2.59 -1.47
C PRO A 33 -8.26 -3.64 -1.31
N CYS A 34 -8.00 -4.47 -2.31
CA CYS A 34 -7.04 -5.58 -2.27
C CYS A 34 -5.58 -5.11 -1.99
N ILE A 35 -5.27 -3.82 -2.21
CA ILE A 35 -3.99 -3.23 -1.81
C ILE A 35 -3.86 -3.19 -0.28
N ALA A 36 -4.93 -2.85 0.45
CA ALA A 36 -4.92 -2.77 1.91
C ALA A 36 -4.58 -4.14 2.53
N ASP A 37 -5.17 -5.21 2.02
CA ASP A 37 -4.89 -6.58 2.50
C ASP A 37 -3.44 -6.99 2.28
N GLY A 38 -2.87 -6.61 1.13
CA GLY A 38 -1.45 -6.85 0.86
C GLY A 38 -0.54 -6.10 1.84
N VAL A 39 -0.88 -4.85 2.18
CA VAL A 39 -0.12 -4.05 3.15
C VAL A 39 -0.25 -4.66 4.55
N MET A 40 -1.45 -5.08 4.96
CA MET A 40 -1.73 -5.78 6.21
C MET A 40 -0.78 -6.98 6.39
N LEU A 41 -0.73 -7.85 5.39
CA LEU A 41 0.09 -9.06 5.42
C LEU A 41 1.59 -8.76 5.52
N ALA A 42 2.08 -7.76 4.79
CA ALA A 42 3.51 -7.43 4.78
C ALA A 42 3.99 -6.68 6.03
N THR A 43 3.13 -5.82 6.60
CA THR A 43 3.48 -4.95 7.75
C THR A 43 3.15 -5.55 9.12
N ASN A 44 2.33 -6.61 9.16
CA ASN A 44 1.69 -7.10 10.38
C ASN A 44 0.81 -6.05 11.08
N ALA A 45 0.46 -4.95 10.42
CA ALA A 45 -0.56 -4.02 10.89
C ALA A 45 -1.93 -4.60 10.57
N SER A 46 -2.88 -4.57 11.49
CA SER A 46 -4.20 -5.18 11.27
C SER A 46 -5.34 -4.36 11.90
N PRO A 47 -6.59 -4.49 11.39
CA PRO A 47 -7.74 -3.81 11.97
C PRO A 47 -8.00 -4.25 13.42
N GLY A 48 -7.81 -5.54 13.72
CA GLY A 48 -8.01 -6.07 15.07
C GLY A 48 -7.02 -5.52 16.11
N GLN A 49 -5.82 -5.12 15.69
CA GLN A 49 -4.84 -4.44 16.55
C GLN A 49 -5.00 -2.91 16.55
N GLY A 50 -5.94 -2.37 15.76
CA GLY A 50 -6.09 -0.93 15.55
C GLY A 50 -4.89 -0.28 14.83
N THR A 51 -3.99 -1.07 14.25
CA THR A 51 -2.77 -0.59 13.59
C THR A 51 -2.96 -0.46 12.08
N LEU A 52 -4.01 -1.02 11.50
CA LEU A 52 -4.47 -0.72 10.15
C LEU A 52 -5.84 -0.07 10.21
N VAL A 53 -5.95 1.14 9.67
CA VAL A 53 -7.20 1.90 9.59
C VAL A 53 -7.50 2.23 8.13
N ILE A 54 -8.74 1.98 7.70
CA ILE A 54 -9.24 2.52 6.44
C ILE A 54 -9.77 3.92 6.73
N ALA A 55 -9.18 4.93 6.09
CA ALA A 55 -9.61 6.30 6.26
C ALA A 55 -11.05 6.48 5.73
N PRO A 56 -11.89 7.29 6.42
CA PRO A 56 -13.19 7.65 5.89
C PRO A 56 -13.07 8.52 4.63
N GLU A 57 -11.99 9.30 4.51
CA GLU A 57 -11.68 10.08 3.32
C GLU A 57 -11.17 9.19 2.18
N LYS A 58 -11.51 9.60 0.95
CA LYS A 58 -10.99 8.97 -0.27
C LYS A 58 -9.58 9.46 -0.58
N ALA A 59 -8.84 8.65 -1.34
CA ALA A 59 -7.60 9.11 -1.94
C ALA A 59 -7.91 10.22 -2.97
N PRO A 60 -6.99 11.16 -3.20
CA PRO A 60 -7.11 12.18 -4.25
C PRO A 60 -7.46 11.60 -5.62
N ALA A 61 -8.14 12.39 -6.44
CA ALA A 61 -8.49 12.02 -7.81
C ALA A 61 -7.26 11.60 -8.62
N GLY A 62 -7.44 10.60 -9.50
CA GLY A 62 -6.36 10.03 -10.30
C GLY A 62 -5.51 8.96 -9.58
N LEU A 63 -5.84 8.61 -8.33
CA LEU A 63 -5.15 7.57 -7.57
C LEU A 63 -6.06 6.36 -7.28
N LEU A 64 -5.51 5.15 -7.33
CA LEU A 64 -6.15 3.92 -6.86
C LEU A 64 -6.09 3.79 -5.35
N ALA A 65 -5.00 4.26 -4.75
CA ALA A 65 -4.79 4.17 -3.32
C ALA A 65 -3.75 5.18 -2.86
N VAL A 66 -3.90 5.62 -1.62
CA VAL A 66 -2.82 6.20 -0.83
C VAL A 66 -2.63 5.34 0.41
N VAL A 67 -1.39 5.01 0.73
CA VAL A 67 -1.04 4.27 1.94
C VAL A 67 -0.07 5.13 2.74
N VAL A 68 -0.42 5.46 3.96
CA VAL A 68 0.49 6.12 4.91
C VAL A 68 0.94 5.08 5.91
N VAL A 69 2.24 4.88 6.02
CA VAL A 69 2.84 3.94 6.97
C VAL A 69 3.73 4.74 7.91
N ARG A 70 3.55 4.55 9.22
CA ARG A 70 4.32 5.25 10.26
C ARG A 70 4.87 4.28 11.29
N ASP A 71 6.06 4.60 11.80
CA ASP A 71 6.54 4.05 13.06
C ASP A 71 5.73 4.63 14.23
N ARG A 72 5.24 3.75 15.11
CA ARG A 72 4.39 4.15 16.25
C ARG A 72 5.16 4.79 17.40
N LYS A 73 6.47 4.58 17.48
CA LYS A 73 7.34 5.15 18.53
C LYS A 73 7.90 6.49 18.11
N THR A 74 8.40 6.61 16.87
CA THR A 74 9.08 7.81 16.39
C THR A 74 8.15 8.75 15.62
N GLY A 75 7.05 8.24 15.07
CA GLY A 75 6.14 9.01 14.21
C GLY A 75 6.66 9.23 12.79
N GLU A 76 7.89 8.82 12.48
CA GLU A 76 8.46 8.83 11.14
C GLU A 76 7.58 7.99 10.22
N GLY A 77 7.34 8.47 9.00
CA GLY A 77 6.49 7.74 8.08
C GLY A 77 6.69 8.08 6.63
N LEU A 78 6.13 7.22 5.82
CA LEU A 78 6.16 7.27 4.37
C LEU A 78 4.74 7.26 3.82
N ARG A 79 4.51 8.06 2.80
CA ARG A 79 3.28 8.12 2.03
C ARG A 79 3.55 7.50 0.66
N TYR A 80 2.75 6.50 0.34
CA TYR A 80 2.76 5.77 -0.91
C TYR A 80 1.54 6.17 -1.73
N THR A 81 1.73 6.46 -3.00
CA THR A 81 0.62 6.71 -3.94
C THR A 81 0.67 5.75 -5.11
N VAL A 82 -0.50 5.26 -5.52
CA VAL A 82 -0.65 4.37 -6.69
C VAL A 82 -1.59 5.06 -7.66
N ALA A 83 -1.12 5.39 -8.86
CA ALA A 83 -1.93 6.05 -9.89
C ALA A 83 -3.00 5.12 -10.50
N ASP A 84 -4.15 5.68 -10.87
CA ASP A 84 -5.22 4.95 -11.59
C ASP A 84 -4.82 4.49 -13.00
N ALA A 85 -3.79 5.10 -13.58
CA ALA A 85 -3.13 4.66 -14.79
C ALA A 85 -2.59 3.21 -14.73
N TRP A 86 -2.36 2.66 -13.52
CA TRP A 86 -1.97 1.25 -13.37
C TRP A 86 -3.11 0.26 -13.54
N LEU A 87 -4.37 0.70 -13.48
CA LEU A 87 -5.53 -0.18 -13.51
C LEU A 87 -5.60 -1.08 -14.76
N PRO A 88 -5.38 -0.58 -15.99
CA PRO A 88 -5.40 -1.42 -17.19
C PRO A 88 -4.36 -2.55 -17.13
N LYS A 89 -3.14 -2.22 -16.69
CA LYS A 89 -2.02 -3.18 -16.60
C LYS A 89 -2.23 -4.22 -15.50
N VAL A 90 -2.82 -3.82 -14.36
CA VAL A 90 -3.20 -4.75 -13.30
C VAL A 90 -4.28 -5.72 -13.79
N LEU A 91 -5.29 -5.22 -14.51
CA LEU A 91 -6.34 -6.06 -15.09
C LEU A 91 -5.79 -7.01 -16.16
N GLU A 92 -4.80 -6.59 -16.93
CA GLU A 92 -4.08 -7.44 -17.87
C GLU A 92 -3.38 -8.60 -17.16
N TRP A 93 -2.58 -8.31 -16.11
CA TRP A 93 -1.90 -9.35 -15.32
C TRP A 93 -2.90 -10.37 -14.74
N SER A 94 -4.05 -9.90 -14.26
CA SER A 94 -5.11 -10.76 -13.75
C SER A 94 -5.70 -11.70 -14.81
N LYS A 95 -5.63 -11.36 -16.10
CA LYS A 95 -6.14 -12.19 -17.20
C LYS A 95 -5.08 -13.12 -17.78
N THR A 96 -3.84 -12.65 -17.92
CA THR A 96 -2.82 -13.33 -18.73
C THR A 96 -1.82 -14.14 -17.91
N SER A 97 -1.66 -13.82 -16.62
CA SER A 97 -0.66 -14.45 -15.75
C SER A 97 -1.30 -15.43 -14.76
N ASP A 98 -0.55 -16.48 -14.41
CA ASP A 98 -0.86 -17.35 -13.29
C ASP A 98 -0.58 -16.62 -11.94
N PRO A 99 -0.94 -17.19 -10.78
CA PRO A 99 -0.76 -16.51 -9.50
C PRO A 99 0.69 -16.08 -9.21
N ALA A 100 1.68 -16.91 -9.55
CA ALA A 100 3.09 -16.59 -9.35
C ALA A 100 3.55 -15.46 -10.30
N GLY A 101 3.17 -15.51 -11.57
CA GLY A 101 3.47 -14.48 -12.55
C GLY A 101 2.87 -13.12 -12.19
N ARG A 102 1.66 -13.08 -11.62
CA ARG A 102 1.04 -11.83 -11.12
C ARG A 102 1.85 -11.20 -9.99
N PHE A 103 2.33 -12.04 -9.07
CA PHE A 103 3.16 -11.59 -7.97
C PHE A 103 4.47 -11.00 -8.50
N ASP A 104 5.17 -11.75 -9.34
CA ASP A 104 6.42 -11.35 -9.98
C ASP A 104 6.30 -10.04 -10.77
N ALA A 105 5.24 -9.91 -11.58
CA ALA A 105 4.98 -8.70 -12.35
C ALA A 105 4.80 -7.48 -11.44
N ALA A 106 4.04 -7.61 -10.35
CA ALA A 106 3.85 -6.53 -9.38
C ALA A 106 5.14 -6.19 -8.61
N MET A 107 6.00 -7.18 -8.34
CA MET A 107 7.29 -6.97 -7.66
C MET A 107 8.31 -6.27 -8.56
N LYS A 108 8.31 -6.58 -9.86
CA LYS A 108 9.27 -6.04 -10.86
C LYS A 108 8.81 -4.75 -11.52
N ALA A 109 7.54 -4.36 -11.38
CA ALA A 109 6.98 -3.18 -12.04
C ALA A 109 7.62 -1.87 -11.56
N GLU A 110 8.45 -1.24 -12.38
CA GLU A 110 9.00 0.09 -12.10
C GLU A 110 7.89 1.16 -12.10
N GLY A 111 7.97 2.12 -11.18
CA GLY A 111 6.99 3.20 -11.06
C GLY A 111 5.59 2.78 -10.58
N LEU A 112 5.46 1.57 -10.00
CA LEU A 112 4.18 1.07 -9.48
C LEU A 112 3.57 1.98 -8.40
N PHE A 113 4.43 2.63 -7.61
CA PHE A 113 4.05 3.61 -6.62
C PHE A 113 5.11 4.69 -6.51
N GLU A 114 4.67 5.87 -6.09
CA GLU A 114 5.56 6.95 -5.66
C GLU A 114 5.65 6.96 -4.13
N VAL A 115 6.83 7.29 -3.60
CA VAL A 115 7.09 7.35 -2.16
C VAL A 115 7.54 8.76 -1.79
N THR A 116 6.87 9.36 -0.82
CA THR A 116 7.27 10.64 -0.22
C THR A 116 7.27 10.51 1.31
N PRO A 117 7.93 11.41 2.05
CA PRO A 117 7.71 11.53 3.48
C PRO A 117 6.21 11.68 3.79
N ALA A 118 5.74 11.04 4.86
CA ALA A 118 4.39 11.24 5.34
C ALA A 118 4.25 12.67 5.92
N PRO A 119 3.08 13.31 5.79
CA PRO A 119 2.82 14.59 6.46
C PRO A 119 2.99 14.46 7.99
N ALA A 120 2.95 15.55 8.75
CA ALA A 120 2.83 15.42 10.21
C ALA A 120 1.53 14.64 10.57
N PRO A 121 1.53 13.84 11.64
CA PRO A 121 0.35 13.13 12.12
C PRO A 121 -0.77 14.07 12.55
#